data_AF-A0A7Y3ATC8-F1
#
_entry.id   AF-A0A7Y3ATC8-F1
#
_cell.length_a   1.000
_cell.length_b   1.000
_cell.length_c   1.000
_cell.angle_alpha   90.00
_cell.angle_beta   90.00
_cell.angle_gamma   90.00
#
_symmetry.space_group_name_H-M   'P 1'
#
loop_
_entity.id
_entity.type
_entity.pdbx_description
1 polymer ?
#
loop_
_entity_poly.entity_id
_entity_poly.type
_entity_poly.pdbx_seq_one_letter_code
_entity_poly.pdbx_strand_id
1 'polypeptide(L)'
;MKQVFPREILENTADVHKFNHSTRSKVIYLIILLILIGAFIALPFVKIDVISRARGIIKPNMERVQINVISAGQVIYNGLFNNKKVAKGDTLLILNNQGIDQKLNLSDFQTRETLSYVKDLT
;
A
#
# COMPACT_ATOMS: atom_id res chain seq x y z
N MET A 1 48.20 70.62 -0.85
CA MET A 1 48.39 69.23 -0.37
C MET A 1 49.55 68.62 -1.12
N LYS A 2 50.53 68.07 -0.39
CA LYS A 2 51.83 67.65 -0.91
C LYS A 2 51.67 66.32 -1.66
N GLN A 3 51.99 66.30 -2.95
CA GLN A 3 51.98 65.07 -3.75
C GLN A 3 53.25 64.28 -3.42
N VAL A 4 53.09 63.19 -2.67
CA VAL A 4 54.20 62.41 -2.10
C VAL A 4 54.84 61.45 -3.12
N PHE A 5 54.18 61.22 -4.27
CA PHE A 5 54.68 60.34 -5.34
C PHE A 5 54.47 60.93 -6.76
N PRO A 6 55.40 60.69 -7.70
CA PRO A 6 55.26 61.09 -9.11
C PRO A 6 54.05 60.43 -9.77
N ARG A 7 53.38 61.13 -10.71
CA ARG A 7 52.18 60.62 -11.41
C ARG A 7 52.45 59.32 -12.18
N GLU A 8 53.67 59.18 -12.71
CA GLU A 8 54.12 58.00 -13.47
C GLU A 8 54.10 56.70 -12.64
N ILE A 9 54.43 56.78 -11.34
CA ILE A 9 54.42 55.60 -10.45
C ILE A 9 52.97 55.20 -10.11
N LEU A 10 52.09 56.20 -9.96
CA LEU A 10 50.68 55.97 -9.67
C LEU A 10 49.99 55.27 -10.85
N GLU A 11 50.26 55.68 -12.09
CA GLU A 11 49.64 55.09 -13.30
C GLU A 11 50.05 53.63 -13.54
N ASN A 12 51.26 53.23 -13.15
CA ASN A 12 51.78 51.87 -13.31
C ASN A 12 51.65 50.98 -12.06
N THR A 13 50.90 51.42 -11.04
CA THR A 13 50.67 50.65 -9.83
C THR A 13 49.46 49.71 -9.99
N ALA A 14 49.58 48.48 -9.49
CA ALA A 14 48.54 47.44 -9.56
C ALA A 14 47.15 47.90 -9.05
N ASP A 15 47.12 48.88 -8.14
CA ASP A 15 45.88 49.44 -7.61
C ASP A 15 45.11 50.34 -8.60
N VAL A 16 45.78 51.02 -9.52
CA VAL A 16 45.11 51.79 -10.60
C VAL A 16 44.56 50.84 -11.67
N HIS A 17 45.25 49.73 -11.94
CA HIS A 17 44.76 48.66 -12.82
C HIS A 17 43.50 47.99 -12.26
N LYS A 18 43.47 47.72 -10.95
CA LYS A 18 42.28 47.21 -10.24
C LYS A 18 41.12 48.20 -10.27
N PHE A 19 41.38 49.51 -10.24
CA PHE A 19 40.36 50.55 -10.30
C PHE A 19 39.72 50.66 -11.70
N ASN A 20 40.54 50.62 -12.76
CA ASN A 20 40.07 50.81 -14.14
C ASN A 20 39.33 49.58 -14.71
N HIS A 21 39.76 48.37 -14.34
CA HIS A 21 39.13 47.11 -14.79
C HIS A 21 38.04 46.55 -13.85
N SER A 22 37.59 47.32 -12.86
CA SER A 22 36.57 46.86 -11.90
C SER A 22 35.17 46.75 -12.51
N THR A 23 34.80 47.65 -13.43
CA THR A 23 33.40 47.78 -13.89
C THR A 23 33.00 46.74 -14.93
N ARG A 24 33.86 46.41 -15.91
CA ARG A 24 33.57 45.35 -16.90
C ARG A 24 33.61 43.95 -16.30
N SER A 25 34.52 43.68 -15.37
CA SER A 25 34.59 42.38 -14.66
C SER A 25 33.39 42.16 -13.74
N LYS A 26 32.80 43.23 -13.18
CA LYS A 26 31.54 43.16 -12.42
C LYS A 26 30.36 42.71 -13.28
N VAL A 27 30.27 43.13 -14.55
CA VAL A 27 29.20 42.71 -15.46
C VAL A 27 29.27 41.21 -15.73
N ILE A 28 30.47 40.69 -15.99
CA ILE A 28 30.69 39.25 -16.21
C ILE A 28 30.32 38.44 -14.96
N TYR A 29 30.75 38.91 -13.78
CA TYR A 29 30.39 38.31 -12.51
C TYR A 29 28.86 38.28 -12.29
N LEU A 30 28.18 39.39 -12.56
CA LEU A 30 26.73 39.50 -12.43
C LEU A 30 25.99 38.55 -13.38
N ILE A 31 26.46 38.42 -14.62
CA ILE A 31 25.88 37.49 -15.60
C ILE A 31 26.01 36.04 -15.12
N ILE A 32 27.19 35.65 -14.66
CA ILE A 32 27.44 34.30 -14.14
C ILE A 32 26.56 34.02 -12.92
N LEU A 33 26.46 34.99 -12.01
CA LEU A 33 25.61 34.89 -10.82
C LEU A 33 24.13 34.71 -11.20
N LEU A 34 23.65 35.44 -12.20
CA LEU A 34 22.26 35.36 -12.66
C LEU A 34 21.96 34.01 -13.34
N ILE A 35 22.91 33.47 -14.11
CA ILE A 35 22.80 32.13 -14.69
C ILE A 35 22.72 31.07 -13.59
N LEU A 36 23.57 31.18 -12.55
CA LEU A 36 23.57 30.24 -11.42
C LEU A 36 22.22 30.26 -10.69
N ILE A 37 21.71 31.45 -10.38
CA ILE A 37 20.40 31.62 -9.73
C ILE A 37 19.28 31.07 -10.64
N GLY A 38 19.35 31.35 -11.94
CA GLY A 38 18.41 30.83 -12.93
C GLY A 38 18.37 29.29 -12.96
N ALA A 39 19.53 28.63 -12.85
CA ALA A 39 19.62 27.18 -12.81
C ALA A 39 18.96 26.59 -11.54
N PHE A 40 19.16 27.23 -10.38
CA PHE A 40 18.49 26.81 -9.13
C PHE A 40 16.98 27.01 -9.19
N ILE A 41 16.51 28.11 -9.78
CA ILE A 41 15.09 28.36 -9.98
C ILE A 41 14.51 27.37 -10.99
N ALA A 42 15.27 26.95 -12.01
CA ALA A 42 14.81 25.99 -13.02
C ALA A 42 14.64 24.56 -12.48
N LEU A 43 15.40 24.16 -11.46
CA LEU A 43 15.37 22.81 -10.86
C LEU A 43 13.95 22.28 -10.54
N PRO A 44 13.09 23.00 -9.78
CA PRO A 44 11.74 22.53 -9.46
C PRO A 44 10.79 22.43 -10.67
N PHE A 45 11.14 23.01 -11.82
CA PHE A 45 10.32 22.92 -13.04
C PHE A 45 10.66 21.69 -13.88
N VAL A 46 11.83 21.08 -13.67
CA VAL A 46 12.23 19.85 -14.36
C VAL A 46 11.56 18.66 -13.68
N LYS A 47 10.41 18.27 -14.22
CA LYS A 47 9.71 17.05 -13.79
C LYS A 47 10.45 15.84 -14.34
N ILE A 48 10.94 14.99 -13.45
CA ILE A 48 11.54 13.70 -13.79
C ILE A 48 10.54 12.63 -13.40
N ASP A 49 10.11 11.83 -14.38
CA ASP A 49 9.21 10.71 -14.12
C ASP A 49 9.97 9.58 -13.39
N VAL A 50 9.67 9.39 -12.11
CA VAL A 50 10.21 8.28 -11.32
C VAL A 50 9.30 7.06 -11.49
N ILE A 51 9.68 6.15 -12.38
CA ILE A 51 8.95 4.88 -12.57
C ILE A 51 9.37 3.91 -11.47
N SER A 52 8.56 3.78 -10.41
CA SER A 52 8.74 2.73 -9.41
C SER A 52 8.02 1.46 -9.84
N ARG A 53 8.78 0.39 -10.13
CA ARG A 53 8.23 -0.94 -10.46
C ARG A 53 8.30 -1.81 -9.21
N ALA A 54 7.15 -2.07 -8.59
CA ALA A 54 7.02 -3.11 -7.58
C ALA A 54 6.47 -4.39 -8.22
N ARG A 55 7.05 -5.55 -7.87
CA ARG A 55 6.50 -6.84 -8.29
C ARG A 55 5.28 -7.14 -7.41
N GLY A 56 4.08 -7.05 -7.98
CA GLY A 56 2.84 -7.50 -7.35
C GLY A 56 2.58 -8.98 -7.60
N ILE A 57 1.81 -9.61 -6.71
CA ILE A 57 1.28 -10.97 -6.90
C ILE A 57 -0.24 -10.84 -7.06
N ILE A 58 -0.80 -11.47 -8.10
CA ILE A 58 -2.25 -11.55 -8.29
C ILE A 58 -2.77 -12.62 -7.32
N LYS A 59 -3.53 -12.20 -6.32
CA LYS A 59 -4.16 -13.09 -5.34
C LYS A 59 -5.67 -12.92 -5.39
N PRO A 60 -6.46 -14.02 -5.30
CA PRO A 60 -7.89 -13.91 -5.10
C PRO A 60 -8.22 -13.11 -3.83
N ASN A 61 -9.32 -12.35 -3.85
CA ASN A 61 -9.78 -11.58 -2.69
C ASN A 61 -10.05 -12.50 -1.47
N MET A 62 -10.50 -13.73 -1.73
CA MET A 62 -10.71 -14.74 -0.70
C MET A 62 -9.67 -15.86 -0.79
N GLU A 63 -9.13 -16.26 0.36
CA GLU A 63 -8.23 -17.42 0.43
C GLU A 63 -8.98 -18.74 0.26
N ARG A 64 -8.22 -19.79 -0.07
CA ARG A 64 -8.75 -21.15 -0.15
C ARG A 64 -9.08 -21.62 1.26
N VAL A 65 -10.36 -21.78 1.55
CA VAL A 65 -10.83 -22.30 2.84
C VAL A 65 -10.99 -23.82 2.74
N GLN A 66 -10.40 -24.54 3.69
CA GLN A 66 -10.68 -25.97 3.85
C GLN A 66 -12.02 -26.14 4.55
N ILE A 67 -12.91 -26.94 3.96
CA ILE A 67 -14.19 -27.29 4.56
C ILE A 67 -13.96 -28.55 5.40
N ASN A 68 -13.96 -28.37 6.72
CA ASN A 68 -13.86 -29.48 7.67
C ASN A 68 -15.25 -29.80 8.21
N VAL A 69 -15.62 -31.08 8.18
CA VAL A 69 -16.90 -31.52 8.74
C VAL A 69 -16.72 -31.80 10.23
N ILE A 70 -17.66 -31.31 11.04
CA ILE A 70 -17.61 -31.39 12.51
C ILE A 70 -17.87 -32.82 13.01
N SER A 71 -18.57 -33.64 12.20
CA SER A 71 -18.98 -34.99 12.57
C SER A 71 -18.50 -36.01 11.55
N ALA A 72 -18.08 -37.18 12.03
CA ALA A 72 -17.79 -38.33 11.19
C ALA A 72 -19.10 -39.03 10.79
N GLY A 73 -19.21 -39.45 9.54
CA GLY A 73 -20.39 -40.13 9.00
C GLY A 73 -20.14 -40.65 7.60
N GLN A 74 -21.04 -41.49 7.11
CA GLN A 74 -20.98 -42.00 5.73
C GLN A 74 -21.50 -40.94 4.76
N VAL A 75 -20.79 -40.68 3.67
CA VAL A 75 -21.27 -39.74 2.64
C VAL A 75 -22.47 -40.35 1.91
N ILE A 76 -23.64 -39.72 2.02
CA ILE A 76 -24.86 -40.11 1.28
C ILE A 76 -24.95 -39.32 -0.03
N TYR A 77 -24.57 -38.04 0.00
CA TYR A 77 -24.66 -37.15 -1.15
C TYR A 77 -23.38 -36.34 -1.29
N ASN A 78 -22.89 -36.25 -2.52
CA ASN A 78 -21.76 -35.40 -2.91
C ASN A 78 -22.16 -34.44 -4.02
N GLY A 79 -22.16 -33.14 -3.71
CA GLY A 79 -22.36 -32.04 -4.65
C GLY A 79 -21.07 -31.30 -5.02
N LEU A 80 -19.92 -31.74 -4.51
CA LEU A 80 -18.60 -31.13 -4.72
C LEU A 80 -18.00 -31.62 -6.03
N PHE A 81 -17.72 -30.68 -6.93
CA PHE A 81 -17.04 -30.92 -8.21
C PHE A 81 -15.98 -29.84 -8.43
N ASN A 82 -14.90 -30.21 -9.12
CA ASN A 82 -13.83 -29.26 -9.45
C ASN A 82 -14.37 -28.09 -10.29
N ASN A 83 -13.94 -26.88 -9.95
CA ASN A 83 -14.31 -25.64 -10.63
C ASN A 83 -15.82 -25.32 -10.64
N LYS A 84 -16.63 -26.00 -9.81
CA LYS A 84 -18.03 -25.66 -9.63
C LYS A 84 -18.16 -24.39 -8.80
N LYS A 85 -18.88 -23.41 -9.32
CA LYS A 85 -19.27 -22.21 -8.56
C LYS A 85 -20.38 -22.59 -7.58
N VAL A 86 -20.25 -22.13 -6.33
CA VAL A 86 -21.20 -22.37 -5.26
C VAL A 86 -21.58 -21.04 -4.61
N ALA A 87 -22.81 -20.95 -4.11
CA ALA A 87 -23.32 -19.80 -3.38
C ALA A 87 -23.51 -20.13 -1.90
N LYS A 88 -23.68 -19.09 -1.08
CA LYS A 88 -23.97 -19.26 0.35
C LYS A 88 -25.32 -19.96 0.50
N GLY A 89 -25.33 -21.09 1.21
CA GLY A 89 -26.53 -21.89 1.45
C GLY A 89 -26.63 -23.16 0.58
N ASP A 90 -25.74 -23.35 -0.38
CA ASP A 90 -25.74 -24.55 -1.21
C ASP A 90 -25.34 -25.80 -0.40
N THR A 91 -26.08 -26.89 -0.60
CA THR A 91 -25.74 -28.20 0.00
C THR A 91 -24.61 -28.85 -0.78
N LEU A 92 -23.45 -28.96 -0.16
CA LEU A 92 -22.25 -29.52 -0.78
C LEU A 92 -22.06 -31.01 -0.47
N LEU A 93 -22.44 -31.44 0.73
CA LEU A 93 -22.20 -32.77 1.25
C LEU A 93 -23.31 -33.13 2.23
N ILE A 94 -23.83 -34.36 2.19
CA ILE A 94 -24.74 -34.89 3.21
C ILE A 94 -24.11 -36.15 3.80
N LEU A 95 -24.04 -36.20 5.13
CA LEU A 95 -23.49 -37.32 5.89
C LEU A 95 -24.61 -38.06 6.63
N ASN A 96 -24.58 -39.39 6.57
CA ASN A 96 -25.34 -40.25 7.46
C ASN A 96 -24.57 -40.38 8.78
N ASN A 97 -25.20 -40.02 9.89
CA ASN A 97 -24.69 -40.39 11.20
C ASN A 97 -25.81 -41.04 12.01
N GLN A 98 -25.83 -42.37 11.96
CA GLN A 98 -26.75 -43.23 12.71
C GLN A 98 -26.82 -42.86 14.20
N GLY A 99 -25.69 -42.46 14.80
CA GLY A 99 -25.64 -42.08 16.22
C GLY A 99 -26.30 -40.72 16.51
N ILE A 100 -26.31 -39.79 15.55
CA ILE A 100 -27.04 -38.52 15.68
C ILE A 100 -28.55 -38.78 15.56
N ASP A 101 -28.96 -39.60 14.59
CA ASP A 101 -30.37 -39.93 14.38
C ASP A 101 -30.98 -40.63 15.60
N GLN A 102 -30.25 -41.56 16.21
CA GLN A 102 -30.67 -42.22 17.46
C GLN A 102 -30.83 -41.24 18.61
N LYS A 103 -29.90 -40.30 18.78
CA LYS A 103 -29.97 -39.26 19.81
C LYS A 103 -31.14 -38.31 19.60
N LEU A 104 -31.41 -37.92 18.35
CA LEU A 104 -32.58 -37.10 17.99
C LEU A 104 -33.87 -37.80 18.36
N ASN A 105 -34.03 -39.07 17.96
CA ASN A 105 -35.22 -39.85 18.29
C ASN A 105 -35.43 -40.00 19.81
N LEU A 106 -34.35 -40.22 20.56
CA LEU A 106 -34.41 -40.29 22.02
C LEU A 106 -34.81 -38.94 22.63
N SER A 107 -34.24 -37.84 22.15
CA SER A 107 -34.58 -36.48 22.60
C SER A 107 -36.05 -36.14 22.33
N ASP A 108 -36.56 -36.50 21.16
CA ASP A 108 -37.97 -36.31 20.80
C ASP A 108 -38.89 -37.15 21.68
N PHE A 109 -38.49 -38.39 21.99
CA PHE A 109 -39.23 -39.26 22.90
C PHE A 109 -39.32 -38.63 24.30
N GLN A 110 -38.19 -38.21 24.88
CA GLN A 110 -38.14 -37.56 26.20
C GLN A 110 -38.94 -36.26 26.24
N THR A 111 -38.89 -35.48 25.17
CA THR A 111 -39.68 -34.23 25.06
C THR A 111 -41.17 -34.53 25.06
N ARG A 112 -41.62 -35.54 24.30
CA ARG A 112 -43.03 -35.95 24.28
C ARG A 112 -43.52 -36.48 25.62
N GLU A 113 -42.72 -37.30 26.29
CA GLU A 113 -43.03 -37.82 27.61
C GLU A 113 -43.17 -36.69 28.63
N THR A 114 -42.21 -35.75 28.64
CA THR A 114 -42.26 -34.57 29.52
C THR A 114 -43.49 -33.71 29.26
N LEU A 115 -43.85 -33.47 28.00
CA LEU A 115 -45.07 -32.74 27.65
C LEU A 115 -46.34 -33.47 28.12
N SER A 116 -46.36 -34.81 28.08
CA SER A 116 -47.45 -35.59 28.63
C SER A 116 -47.57 -35.38 30.14
N TYR A 117 -46.46 -35.43 30.88
CA TYR A 117 -46.46 -35.19 32.32
C TYR A 117 -46.91 -33.77 32.68
N VAL A 118 -46.47 -32.75 31.93
CA VAL A 118 -46.92 -31.37 32.15
C VAL A 118 -48.42 -31.26 31.92
N LYS A 119 -48.95 -31.89 30.86
CA LYS A 119 -50.37 -31.89 30.56
C LYS A 119 -51.21 -32.53 31.66
N ASP A 120 -50.70 -33.58 32.31
CA ASP A 120 -51.41 -34.25 33.40
C ASP A 120 -51.45 -33.39 34.69
N LEU A 121 -50.65 -32.33 34.79
CA LEU A 121 -50.56 -31.45 35.97
C LEU A 121 -51.44 -30.18 35.87
N THR A 122 -52.04 -29.88 34.72
CA THR A 122 -52.93 -28.72 34.46
C THR A 122 -54.33 -29.16 34.09
#